data_AF-A0A2V7M0F8-F1
#
_entry.id   AF-A0A2V7M0F8-F1
#
_cell.length_a   1.000
_cell.length_b   1.000
_cell.length_c   1.000
_cell.angle_alpha   90.00
_cell.angle_beta   90.00
_cell.angle_gamma   90.00
#
_symmetry.space_group_name_H-M   'P 1'
#
loop_
_entity.id
_entity.type
_entity.pdbx_description
1 polymer ?
#
loop_
_entity_poly.entity_id
_entity_poly.type
_entity_poly.pdbx_seq_one_letter_code
_entity_poly.pdbx_strand_id
1 'polypeptide(L)'
;MRALWVAVILLLDAGPGRAQQGDRWQLTLNDGTIRWELRLVRFRGDTLVVQQGDSTFRFPISRVDELRLVRKAERRQTAEPNRYGGVLGGADDEVFRLTLYDLAERRQIVAQIFQDHPPASP
;
A
#
# COMPACT_ATOMS: atom_id res chain seq x y z
N MET A 1 -3.17 -33.71 46.77
CA MET A 1 -2.32 -33.83 45.56
C MET A 1 -2.86 -32.85 44.52
N ARG A 2 -1.98 -32.15 43.82
CA ARG A 2 -2.25 -30.88 43.12
C ARG A 2 -2.88 -31.11 41.74
N ALA A 3 -3.98 -30.42 41.46
CA ALA A 3 -4.63 -30.40 40.16
C ALA A 3 -3.79 -29.59 39.16
N LEU A 4 -3.44 -30.21 38.02
CA LEU A 4 -2.84 -29.53 36.88
C LEU A 4 -3.92 -28.75 36.12
N TRP A 5 -3.73 -27.44 36.02
CA TRP A 5 -4.49 -26.58 35.10
C TRP A 5 -3.80 -26.59 33.74
N VAL A 6 -4.51 -27.03 32.71
CA VAL A 6 -4.11 -26.88 31.30
C VAL A 6 -4.61 -25.52 30.83
N ALA A 7 -3.68 -24.59 30.61
CA ALA A 7 -3.98 -23.32 29.96
C ALA A 7 -3.92 -23.52 28.44
N VAL A 8 -5.09 -23.50 27.79
CA VAL A 8 -5.21 -23.40 26.33
C VAL A 8 -4.91 -21.95 25.94
N ILE A 9 -3.79 -21.73 25.25
CA ILE A 9 -3.48 -20.45 24.62
C ILE A 9 -4.21 -20.44 23.27
N LEU A 10 -5.23 -19.59 23.16
CA LEU A 10 -5.83 -19.22 21.88
C LEU A 10 -4.86 -18.29 21.15
N LEU A 11 -4.08 -18.85 20.20
CA LEU A 11 -3.35 -18.05 19.23
C LEU A 11 -4.38 -17.41 18.29
N LEU A 12 -4.57 -16.10 18.44
CA LEU A 12 -5.18 -15.27 17.40
C LEU A 12 -4.23 -15.26 16.20
N ASP A 13 -4.66 -15.94 15.15
CA ASP A 13 -4.00 -16.00 13.84
C ASP A 13 -4.12 -14.61 13.16
N ALA A 14 -3.22 -13.70 13.54
CA ALA A 14 -2.92 -12.54 12.71
C ALA A 14 -2.02 -13.06 11.58
N GLY A 15 -2.65 -13.48 10.47
CA GLY A 15 -1.96 -13.99 9.29
C GLY A 15 -0.84 -13.03 8.86
N PRO A 16 0.27 -13.53 8.28
CA PRO A 16 1.41 -12.70 7.92
C PRO A 16 0.97 -11.67 6.90
N GLY A 17 0.88 -10.40 7.32
CA GLY A 17 0.80 -9.29 6.38
C GLY A 17 1.97 -9.45 5.40
N ARG A 18 1.67 -9.51 4.11
CA ARG A 18 2.68 -9.70 3.07
C ARG A 18 3.59 -8.48 3.10
N ALA A 19 4.76 -8.60 3.74
CA ALA A 19 5.82 -7.61 3.64
C ALA A 19 6.00 -7.23 2.17
N GLN A 20 6.27 -5.96 1.85
CA GLN A 20 6.38 -5.42 0.48
C GLN A 20 7.39 -6.17 -0.41
N GLN A 21 7.03 -7.36 -0.87
CA GLN A 21 7.84 -8.23 -1.71
C GLN A 21 7.53 -7.88 -3.17
N GLY A 22 8.09 -6.75 -3.62
CA GLY A 22 7.93 -6.28 -5.01
C GLY A 22 6.75 -5.33 -5.23
N ASP A 23 6.08 -4.87 -4.17
CA ASP A 23 5.11 -3.79 -4.24
C ASP A 23 5.79 -2.51 -4.74
N ARG A 24 5.19 -1.90 -5.77
CA ARG A 24 5.65 -0.63 -6.36
C ARG A 24 4.58 0.41 -6.18
N TRP A 25 4.83 1.37 -5.31
CA TRP A 25 3.89 2.45 -5.07
C TRP A 25 4.13 3.63 -6.00
N GLN A 26 3.04 4.26 -6.43
CA GLN A 26 3.01 5.58 -7.01
C GLN A 26 2.28 6.51 -6.05
N LEU A 27 2.77 7.74 -5.96
CA LEU A 27 2.16 8.82 -5.18
C LEU A 27 1.91 10.01 -6.09
N THR A 28 0.71 10.58 -6.02
CA THR A 28 0.36 11.86 -6.63
C THR A 28 0.17 12.90 -5.53
N LEU A 29 0.88 14.03 -5.65
CA LEU A 29 0.75 15.17 -4.75
C LEU A 29 -0.26 16.19 -5.28
N ASN A 30 -0.77 17.02 -4.38
CA ASN A 30 -1.72 18.09 -4.69
C ASN A 30 -1.18 19.20 -5.59
N ASP A 31 0.14 19.29 -5.76
CA ASP A 31 0.80 20.18 -6.72
C ASP A 31 0.94 19.55 -8.13
N GLY A 32 0.37 18.35 -8.33
CA GLY A 32 0.45 17.60 -9.57
C GLY A 32 1.72 16.76 -9.72
N THR A 33 2.65 16.81 -8.77
CA THR A 33 3.87 15.98 -8.82
C THR A 33 3.51 14.50 -8.66
N ILE A 34 4.02 13.67 -9.57
CA ILE A 34 3.87 12.22 -9.51
C ILE A 34 5.23 11.57 -9.21
N ARG A 35 5.27 10.72 -8.19
CA ARG A 35 6.44 9.94 -7.79
C ARG A 35 6.15 8.45 -8.01
N TRP A 36 7.09 7.75 -8.64
CA TRP A 36 6.96 6.33 -9.00
C TRP A 36 7.99 5.47 -8.26
N GLU A 37 7.77 4.15 -8.27
CA GLU A 37 8.71 3.15 -7.73
C GLU A 37 9.03 3.36 -6.24
N LEU A 38 8.01 3.76 -5.50
CA LEU A 38 8.10 4.01 -4.07
C LEU A 38 7.91 2.73 -3.27
N ARG A 39 8.59 2.67 -2.12
CA ARG A 39 8.31 1.73 -1.03
C ARG A 39 7.73 2.48 0.16
N LEU A 40 6.73 1.91 0.83
CA LEU A 40 6.21 2.51 2.08
C LEU A 40 7.15 2.13 3.22
N VAL A 41 7.52 3.11 4.04
CA VAL A 41 8.47 2.91 5.14
C VAL A 41 7.78 3.02 6.49
N ARG A 42 7.01 4.10 6.70
CA ARG A 42 6.29 4.34 7.94
C ARG A 42 5.16 5.33 7.72
N PHE A 43 4.08 5.17 8.46
CA PHE A 43 3.08 6.21 8.66
C PHE A 43 2.96 6.50 10.16
N ARG A 44 3.06 7.78 10.55
CA ARG A 44 2.89 8.21 11.95
C ARG A 44 2.28 9.60 12.02
N GLY A 45 1.23 9.74 12.84
CA GLY A 45 0.44 10.97 12.88
C GLY A 45 -0.17 11.22 11.51
N ASP A 46 0.31 12.26 10.82
CA ASP A 46 -0.10 12.63 9.46
C ASP A 46 1.02 12.54 8.44
N THR A 47 2.18 11.99 8.82
CA THR A 47 3.35 11.95 7.96
C THR A 47 3.51 10.56 7.35
N LEU A 48 3.39 10.52 6.03
CA LEU A 48 3.74 9.38 5.20
C LEU A 48 5.23 9.44 4.88
N VAL A 49 5.96 8.37 5.20
CA VAL A 49 7.38 8.19 4.87
C VAL A 49 7.50 7.13 3.79
N VAL A 50 8.15 7.50 2.69
CA VAL A 50 8.39 6.62 1.54
C VAL A 50 9.86 6.63 1.15
N GLN A 51 10.32 5.55 0.52
CA GLN A 51 11.66 5.44 -0.04
C GLN A 51 11.58 5.36 -1.57
N GLN A 52 12.49 6.05 -2.26
CA GLN A 52 12.72 5.95 -3.70
C GLN A 52 14.22 5.76 -3.94
N GLY A 53 14.64 4.59 -4.42
CA GLY A 53 16.06 4.22 -4.43
C GLY A 53 16.66 4.32 -3.02
N ASP A 54 17.72 5.11 -2.88
CA ASP A 54 18.38 5.36 -1.59
C ASP A 54 17.85 6.61 -0.86
N SER A 55 16.90 7.33 -1.48
CA SER A 55 16.34 8.57 -0.92
C SER A 55 15.09 8.28 -0.11
N THR A 56 14.96 8.96 1.03
CA THR A 56 13.74 8.90 1.87
C THR A 56 13.02 10.23 1.85
N PHE A 57 11.71 10.19 1.55
CA PHE A 57 10.85 11.36 1.48
C PHE A 57 9.77 11.31 2.55
N ARG A 58 9.31 12.50 2.96
CA ARG A 58 8.26 12.67 3.98
C ARG A 58 7.21 13.61 3.43
N PHE A 59 5.96 13.17 3.46
CA PHE A 59 4.83 13.94 2.98
C PHE A 59 3.74 13.99 4.05
N PRO A 60 3.18 15.18 4.36
CA PRO A 60 1.92 15.23 5.09
C PRO A 60 0.82 14.66 4.19
N ILE A 61 -0.05 13.79 4.72
CA ILE A 61 -1.13 13.15 3.94
C ILE A 61 -2.16 14.14 3.40
N SER A 62 -2.21 15.37 3.93
CA SER A 62 -3.02 16.46 3.37
C SER A 62 -2.54 16.94 2.00
N ARG A 63 -1.28 16.67 1.65
CA ARG A 63 -0.70 16.96 0.32
C ARG A 63 -0.73 15.76 -0.62
N VAL A 64 -1.14 14.60 -0.13
CA VAL A 64 -1.19 13.37 -0.93
C VAL A 64 -2.60 13.22 -1.47
N ASP A 65 -2.73 13.21 -2.79
CA ASP A 65 -4.01 13.13 -3.47
C ASP A 65 -4.37 11.69 -3.85
N GLU A 66 -3.39 10.91 -4.29
CA GLU A 66 -3.57 9.51 -4.66
C GLU A 66 -2.36 8.67 -4.22
N LEU A 67 -2.64 7.48 -3.69
CA LEU A 67 -1.70 6.38 -3.60
C LEU A 67 -2.16 5.27 -4.53
N ARG A 68 -1.24 4.72 -5.30
CA ARG A 68 -1.52 3.62 -6.22
C ARG A 68 -0.50 2.52 -6.02
N LEU A 69 -0.97 1.31 -5.74
CA LEU A 69 -0.14 0.12 -5.81
C LEU A 69 -0.11 -0.36 -7.26
N VAL A 70 1.01 -0.17 -7.91
CA VAL A 70 1.23 -0.59 -9.30
C VAL A 70 1.49 -2.09 -9.31
N ARG A 71 0.55 -2.86 -9.83
CA ARG A 71 0.75 -4.30 -10.05
C ARG A 71 1.54 -4.47 -11.35
N LYS A 72 2.46 -5.44 -11.37
CA LYS A 72 3.00 -5.89 -12.66
C LYS A 72 1.82 -6.44 -13.44
N ALA A 73 1.61 -5.92 -14.66
CA ALA A 73 0.67 -6.52 -15.58
C ALA A 73 1.12 -7.97 -15.80
N GLU A 74 0.48 -8.92 -15.12
CA GLU A 74 0.53 -10.31 -15.55
C GLU A 74 -0.13 -10.30 -16.92
N ARG A 75 0.68 -10.47 -17.97
CA ARG A 75 0.20 -10.65 -19.32
C ARG A 75 -0.58 -11.96 -19.32
N ARG A 76 -1.85 -11.93 -18.93
CA ARG A 76 -2.80 -12.99 -19.21
C ARG A 76 -2.97 -12.94 -20.72
N GLN A 77 -2.07 -13.64 -21.43
CA GLN A 77 -2.12 -13.85 -22.87
C GLN A 77 -3.33 -14.74 -23.15
N THR A 78 -4.54 -14.20 -22.98
CA THR A 78 -5.66 -14.64 -23.78
C THR A 78 -5.47 -13.94 -25.11
N ALA A 79 -4.86 -14.64 -26.07
CA ALA A 79 -4.71 -14.15 -27.43
C ALA A 79 -6.11 -14.02 -28.05
N GLU A 80 -6.75 -12.87 -27.89
CA GLU A 80 -7.90 -12.49 -28.71
C GLU A 80 -7.44 -11.53 -29.81
N PRO A 81 -7.49 -11.94 -31.08
CA PRO A 81 -7.00 -11.13 -32.18
C PRO A 81 -8.07 -10.10 -32.59
N ASN A 82 -8.22 -8.99 -31.85
CA ASN A 82 -8.73 -7.72 -32.44
C ASN A 82 -8.81 -6.46 -31.54
N ARG A 83 -8.09 -6.36 -30.42
CA ARG A 83 -8.12 -5.12 -29.59
C ARG A 83 -6.81 -4.36 -29.61
N TYR A 84 -6.75 -3.37 -30.51
CA TYR A 84 -5.87 -2.21 -30.34
C TYR A 84 -6.53 -1.23 -29.35
N GLY A 85 -5.79 -0.83 -28.33
CA GLY A 85 -6.17 0.26 -27.42
C GLY A 85 -6.56 -0.21 -26.02
N GLY A 86 -5.58 -0.22 -25.12
CA GLY A 86 -5.81 -0.32 -23.68
C GLY A 86 -4.74 0.51 -22.99
N VAL A 87 -5.16 1.63 -22.41
CA VAL A 87 -4.35 2.59 -21.64
C VAL A 87 -3.43 1.85 -20.68
N LEU A 88 -2.16 2.28 -20.60
CA LEU A 88 -1.13 1.76 -19.69
C LEU A 88 -1.44 2.12 -18.22
N GLY A 89 -2.63 1.76 -17.73
CA GLY A 89 -2.95 1.61 -16.32
C GLY A 89 -3.38 0.16 -16.16
N GLY A 90 -2.63 -0.61 -15.38
CA GLY A 90 -2.97 -2.02 -15.16
C GLY A 90 -4.38 -2.11 -14.63
N ALA A 91 -5.25 -2.90 -15.26
CA ALA A 91 -6.64 -3.10 -14.83
C ALA A 91 -6.77 -3.66 -13.41
N ASP A 92 -5.64 -4.06 -12.80
CA ASP A 92 -5.51 -4.68 -11.49
C ASP A 92 -4.79 -3.78 -10.45
N ASP A 93 -4.50 -2.52 -10.77
CA ASP A 93 -3.89 -1.59 -9.80
C ASP A 93 -4.86 -1.23 -8.67
N GLU A 94 -4.36 -1.25 -7.43
CA GLU A 94 -5.14 -0.76 -6.29
C GLU A 94 -4.94 0.76 -6.15
N VAL A 95 -6.03 1.52 -6.21
CA VAL A 95 -6.00 2.98 -6.27
C VAL A 95 -6.76 3.59 -5.09
N PHE A 96 -6.05 4.37 -4.29
CA PHE A 96 -6.58 5.07 -3.12
C PHE A 96 -6.60 6.58 -3.39
N ARG A 97 -7.74 7.11 -3.82
CA ARG A 97 -7.95 8.55 -4.05
C ARG A 97 -8.28 9.25 -2.75
N LEU A 98 -7.26 9.78 -2.09
CA LEU A 98 -7.38 10.42 -0.78
C LEU A 98 -8.16 11.74 -0.84
N THR A 99 -8.20 12.42 -1.99
CA THR A 99 -8.96 13.68 -2.18
C THR A 99 -10.46 13.56 -1.90
N LEU A 100 -11.01 12.35 -1.96
CA LEU A 100 -12.44 12.08 -1.70
C LEU A 100 -12.81 12.09 -0.21
N TYR A 101 -11.81 12.17 0.66
CA TYR A 101 -11.96 11.96 2.10
C TYR A 101 -11.42 13.15 2.89
N ASP A 102 -11.99 13.36 4.08
CA ASP A 102 -11.45 14.31 5.03
C ASP A 102 -10.13 13.82 5.65
N LEU A 103 -9.47 14.67 6.44
CA LEU A 103 -8.15 14.31 6.99
C LEU A 103 -8.22 13.12 7.96
N ALA A 104 -9.31 12.95 8.72
CA ALA A 104 -9.44 11.85 9.66
C ALA A 104 -9.65 10.52 8.93
N GLU A 105 -10.51 10.51 7.91
CA GLU A 105 -10.73 9.37 7.04
C GLU A 105 -9.45 8.99 6.28
N ARG A 106 -8.71 9.98 5.74
CA ARG A 106 -7.40 9.73 5.11
C ARG A 106 -6.44 9.03 6.05
N ARG A 107 -6.38 9.41 7.34
CA ARG A 107 -5.53 8.73 8.33
C ARG A 107 -5.90 7.26 8.46
N GLN A 108 -7.20 6.96 8.53
CA GLN A 108 -7.70 5.59 8.66
C GLN A 108 -7.35 4.76 7.41
N ILE A 109 -7.57 5.31 6.22
CA ILE A 109 -7.22 4.65 4.96
C ILE A 109 -5.72 4.37 4.88
N VAL A 110 -4.87 5.36 5.15
CA VAL A 110 -3.41 5.17 5.09
C VAL A 110 -2.94 4.21 6.19
N ALA A 111 -3.51 4.26 7.39
CA ALA A 111 -3.21 3.27 8.42
C ALA A 111 -3.57 1.85 7.97
N GLN A 112 -4.73 1.67 7.33
CA GLN A 112 -5.17 0.38 6.80
C GLN A 112 -4.23 -0.12 5.69
N ILE A 113 -3.82 0.75 4.76
CA ILE A 113 -2.81 0.41 3.73
C ILE A 113 -1.53 -0.13 4.38
N PHE A 114 -1.06 0.44 5.49
CA PHE A 114 0.12 -0.06 6.20
C PHE A 114 -0.09 -1.38 6.94
N GLN A 115 -1.34 -1.73 7.28
CA GLN A 115 -1.68 -3.06 7.81
C GLN A 115 -1.70 -4.11 6.69
N ASP A 116 -2.28 -3.75 5.54
CA ASP A 116 -2.45 -4.64 4.39
C ASP A 116 -1.13 -4.86 3.63
N HIS A 117 -0.28 -3.82 3.58
CA HIS A 117 1.01 -3.78 2.90
C HIS A 117 2.14 -3.38 3.85
N PRO A 118 2.44 -4.20 4.87
CA PRO A 118 3.44 -3.86 5.86
C PRO A 118 4.80 -3.59 5.19
N PRO A 119 5.52 -2.53 5.62
CA PRO A 119 6.87 -2.27 5.15
C PRO A 119 7.75 -3.51 5.27
N ALA A 120 8.64 -3.71 4.31
CA ALA A 120 9.68 -4.72 4.47
C ALA A 120 10.51 -4.39 5.71
N SER A 121 10.72 -5.38 6.58
CA SER A 121 11.60 -5.24 7.73
C SER A 121 12.99 -4.77 7.27
N PRO A 122 13.65 -3.86 8.00
CA PRO A 122 15.02 -3.43 7.69
C PRO A 122 16.01 -4.60 7.74
#